data_AF-A0AAQ1JQT5-F1
#
_entry.id   AF-A0AAQ1JQT5-F1
#
_cell.length_a   1.000
_cell.length_b   1.000
_cell.length_c   1.000
_cell.angle_alpha   90.00
_cell.angle_beta   90.00
_cell.angle_gamma   90.00
#
_symmetry.space_group_name_H-M   'P 1'
#
loop_
_entity.id
_entity.type
_entity.pdbx_description
1 polymer ?
#
loop_
_entity_poly.entity_id
_entity_poly.type
_entity_poly.pdbx_seq_one_letter_code
_entity_poly.pdbx_strand_id
1 'polypeptide(L)'
;MLKSTEERYRKLARHFYKTRLPDTPLSTSAICKALTACAADYRPDYFRVLKNALAFDVRERGYPKAAKRILLTANPTTIADSTIPPKAKRHAVKAVSEDDVIALLRHLENTRHYDVFAAVTLAWLLGVRPSEMHSIRVVGKEFHITGAKKDDRGIRGADRVIKFPNQTDFEVAAAAVDLYQKSHRSLAAIRETLREQCRQLWPRRKVQPTLKSLRHQMGSNLKASGISPKLMAYIMGHQSTRSIERYGDRRTATKRSFSLPEAAPNADLSKVRVSRKSKPAWYSAEPAAKGASPKKTH
;
A
#
# COMPACT_ATOMS: atom_id res chain seq x y z
N MET A 1 -16.74 -12.66 4.26
CA MET A 1 -15.89 -11.45 4.32
C MET A 1 -15.02 -11.61 5.55
N LEU A 2 -13.80 -11.05 5.61
CA LEU A 2 -13.01 -11.15 6.86
C LEU A 2 -13.79 -10.54 8.04
N LYS A 3 -13.85 -11.23 9.20
CA LYS A 3 -14.55 -10.75 10.41
C LYS A 3 -14.18 -9.31 10.79
N SER A 4 -12.90 -8.96 10.71
CA SER A 4 -12.40 -7.60 10.96
C SER A 4 -12.97 -6.54 10.01
N THR A 5 -13.34 -6.92 8.79
CA THR A 5 -14.00 -6.01 7.84
C THR A 5 -15.47 -5.82 8.18
N GLU A 6 -16.16 -6.86 8.62
CA GLU A 6 -17.56 -6.80 9.07
C GLU A 6 -17.69 -5.90 10.30
N GLU A 7 -16.86 -6.11 11.32
CA GLU A 7 -16.83 -5.26 12.52
C GLU A 7 -16.57 -3.79 12.19
N ARG A 8 -15.63 -3.54 11.27
CA ARG A 8 -15.35 -2.18 10.79
C ARG A 8 -16.58 -1.58 10.11
N TYR A 9 -17.30 -2.35 9.29
CA TYR A 9 -18.49 -1.88 8.60
C TYR A 9 -19.60 -1.54 9.59
N ARG A 10 -19.88 -2.42 10.57
CA ARG A 10 -20.85 -2.14 11.65
C ARG A 10 -20.47 -0.90 12.45
N LYS A 11 -19.17 -0.70 12.78
CA LYS A 11 -18.69 0.51 13.47
C LYS A 11 -18.91 1.78 12.63
N LEU A 12 -18.57 1.74 11.34
CA LEU A 12 -18.75 2.87 10.43
C LEU A 12 -20.22 3.24 10.24
N ALA A 13 -21.09 2.25 10.06
CA ALA A 13 -22.53 2.45 9.90
C ALA A 13 -23.13 3.09 11.16
N ARG A 14 -22.86 2.51 12.35
CA ARG A 14 -23.31 3.08 13.63
C ARG A 14 -22.85 4.52 13.83
N HIS A 15 -21.58 4.82 13.56
CA HIS A 15 -21.07 6.19 13.67
C HIS A 15 -21.78 7.14 12.71
N PHE A 16 -22.03 6.71 11.47
CA PHE A 16 -22.78 7.50 10.49
C PHE A 16 -24.20 7.80 10.95
N TYR A 17 -24.94 6.79 11.44
CA TYR A 17 -26.29 7.00 11.96
C TYR A 17 -26.29 7.99 13.11
N LYS A 18 -25.39 7.82 14.08
CA LYS A 18 -25.26 8.73 15.23
C LYS A 18 -24.95 10.19 14.83
N THR A 19 -24.13 10.39 13.80
CA THR A 19 -23.59 11.73 13.47
C THR A 19 -24.31 12.44 12.33
N ARG A 20 -24.94 11.70 11.42
CA ARG A 20 -25.57 12.25 10.20
C ARG A 20 -27.07 12.05 10.16
N LEU A 21 -27.62 11.21 11.03
CA LEU A 21 -29.04 10.97 11.20
C LEU A 21 -29.43 10.99 12.70
N PRO A 22 -28.99 12.00 13.49
CA PRO A 22 -29.48 12.14 14.85
C PRO A 22 -31.00 12.32 14.79
N ASP A 23 -31.71 11.60 15.68
CA ASP A 23 -33.16 11.73 15.86
C ASP A 23 -34.01 11.48 14.59
N THR A 24 -33.40 10.91 13.55
CA THR A 24 -34.06 10.58 12.28
C THR A 24 -34.31 9.08 12.23
N PRO A 25 -35.56 8.64 12.04
CA PRO A 25 -35.86 7.22 11.83
C PRO A 25 -35.04 6.64 10.67
N LEU A 26 -34.43 5.49 10.90
CA LEU A 26 -33.61 4.82 9.89
C LEU A 26 -34.50 4.33 8.74
N SER A 27 -34.43 5.02 7.62
CA SER A 27 -35.05 4.62 6.36
C SER A 27 -34.05 4.65 5.22
N THR A 28 -34.32 3.88 4.15
CA THR A 28 -33.46 3.88 2.96
C THR A 28 -33.32 5.29 2.37
N SER A 29 -34.41 6.06 2.34
CA SER A 29 -34.42 7.43 1.84
C SER A 29 -33.55 8.35 2.69
N ALA A 30 -33.70 8.29 4.02
CA ALA A 30 -32.91 9.09 4.95
C ALA A 30 -31.41 8.79 4.83
N ILE A 31 -31.04 7.50 4.74
CA ILE A 31 -29.64 7.08 4.56
C ILE A 31 -29.06 7.61 3.24
N CYS A 32 -29.78 7.44 2.11
CA CYS A 32 -29.32 7.92 0.82
C CYS A 32 -29.18 9.45 0.79
N LYS A 33 -30.17 10.18 1.33
CA LYS A 33 -30.16 11.65 1.42
C LYS A 33 -28.99 12.15 2.25
N ALA A 34 -28.79 11.60 3.45
CA ALA A 34 -27.67 11.98 4.30
C ALA A 34 -26.32 11.63 3.67
N LEU A 35 -26.21 10.47 3.00
CA LEU A 35 -24.97 10.05 2.34
C LEU A 35 -24.59 11.02 1.22
N THR A 36 -25.54 11.43 0.38
CA THR A 36 -25.33 12.44 -0.67
C THR A 36 -24.97 13.80 -0.08
N ALA A 37 -25.70 14.25 0.95
CA ALA A 37 -25.48 15.56 1.56
C ALA A 37 -24.08 15.73 2.14
N CYS A 38 -23.52 14.70 2.79
CA CYS A 38 -22.18 14.75 3.37
C CYS A 38 -21.05 14.31 2.42
N ALA A 39 -21.34 14.10 1.12
CA ALA A 39 -20.37 13.53 0.20
C ALA A 39 -19.10 14.39 0.04
N ALA A 40 -19.24 15.73 0.03
CA ALA A 40 -18.14 16.68 -0.10
C ALA A 40 -17.21 16.68 1.13
N ASP A 41 -17.70 16.29 2.30
CA ASP A 41 -16.90 16.17 3.52
C ASP A 41 -15.87 15.04 3.42
N TYR A 42 -16.11 14.08 2.52
CA TYR A 42 -15.34 12.87 2.38
C TYR A 42 -14.55 12.84 1.07
N ARG A 43 -13.46 12.05 1.09
CA ARG A 43 -12.84 11.66 -0.17
C ARG A 43 -13.69 10.60 -0.86
N PRO A 44 -13.68 10.55 -2.21
CA PRO A 44 -14.45 9.54 -2.96
C PRO A 44 -14.19 8.10 -2.50
N ASP A 45 -12.94 7.76 -2.15
CA ASP A 45 -12.59 6.43 -1.63
C ASP A 45 -13.26 6.12 -0.29
N TYR A 46 -13.37 7.11 0.60
CA TYR A 46 -14.03 6.94 1.89
C TYR A 46 -15.55 6.87 1.71
N PHE A 47 -16.13 7.73 0.87
CA PHE A 47 -17.55 7.68 0.50
C PHE A 47 -17.95 6.27 0.03
N ARG A 48 -17.16 5.68 -0.88
CA ARG A 48 -17.41 4.32 -1.37
C ARG A 48 -17.38 3.27 -0.25
N VAL A 49 -16.41 3.37 0.67
CA VAL A 49 -16.31 2.45 1.81
C VAL A 49 -17.49 2.62 2.77
N LEU A 50 -17.86 3.87 3.06
CA LEU A 50 -19.00 4.20 3.90
C LEU A 50 -20.30 3.69 3.29
N LYS A 51 -20.54 3.92 2.00
CA LYS A 51 -21.67 3.37 1.25
C LYS A 51 -21.77 1.85 1.37
N ASN A 52 -20.65 1.15 1.20
CA ASN A 52 -20.60 -0.30 1.37
C ASN A 52 -20.88 -0.75 2.81
N ALA A 53 -20.39 -0.01 3.81
CA ALA A 53 -20.64 -0.30 5.21
C ALA A 53 -22.12 -0.11 5.58
N LEU A 54 -22.76 0.96 5.09
CA LEU A 54 -24.18 1.22 5.29
C LEU A 54 -25.04 0.14 4.63
N ALA A 55 -24.74 -0.23 3.38
CA ALA A 55 -25.44 -1.31 2.70
C ALA A 55 -25.24 -2.67 3.38
N PHE A 56 -24.05 -2.92 3.94
CA PHE A 56 -23.78 -4.13 4.70
C PHE A 56 -24.66 -4.20 5.97
N ASP A 57 -24.66 -3.15 6.80
CA ASP A 57 -25.46 -3.09 8.03
C ASP A 57 -26.96 -3.24 7.76
N VAL A 58 -27.50 -2.52 6.76
CA VAL A 58 -28.91 -2.60 6.37
C VAL A 58 -29.29 -4.00 5.87
N ARG A 59 -28.38 -4.68 5.18
CA ARG A 59 -28.59 -6.07 4.76
C ARG A 59 -28.59 -7.04 5.94
N GLU A 60 -27.69 -6.88 6.91
CA GLU A 60 -27.66 -7.70 8.13
C GLU A 60 -28.94 -7.54 8.96
N ARG A 61 -29.57 -6.37 8.92
CA ARG A 61 -30.88 -6.12 9.55
C ARG A 61 -32.06 -6.74 8.79
N GLY A 62 -31.83 -7.49 7.72
CA GLY A 62 -32.88 -8.17 6.96
C GLY A 62 -33.48 -7.38 5.78
N TYR A 63 -32.86 -6.26 5.35
CA TYR A 63 -33.39 -5.42 4.27
C TYR A 63 -32.50 -5.43 3.01
N PRO A 64 -32.39 -6.55 2.27
CA PRO A 64 -31.48 -6.67 1.11
C PRO A 64 -31.85 -5.74 -0.06
N LYS A 65 -33.15 -5.48 -0.30
CA LYS A 65 -33.60 -4.54 -1.34
C LYS A 65 -33.17 -3.10 -1.01
N ALA A 66 -33.28 -2.70 0.26
CA ALA A 66 -32.81 -1.39 0.75
C ALA A 66 -31.29 -1.25 0.61
N ALA A 67 -30.53 -2.28 0.99
CA ALA A 67 -29.08 -2.31 0.81
C ALA A 67 -28.66 -2.12 -0.65
N LYS A 68 -29.35 -2.77 -1.60
CA LYS A 68 -29.10 -2.57 -3.04
C LYS A 68 -29.33 -1.12 -3.47
N ARG A 69 -30.40 -0.48 -2.98
CA ARG A 69 -30.66 0.95 -3.25
C ARG A 69 -29.55 1.86 -2.73
N ILE A 70 -29.04 1.61 -1.51
CA ILE A 70 -27.91 2.36 -0.96
C ILE A 70 -26.65 2.19 -1.80
N LEU A 71 -26.36 0.97 -2.29
CA LEU A 71 -25.20 0.74 -3.17
C LEU A 71 -25.29 1.51 -4.50
N LEU A 72 -26.50 1.77 -4.99
CA LEU A 72 -26.75 2.55 -6.20
C LEU A 72 -26.62 4.06 -5.99
N THR A 73 -26.55 4.56 -4.76
CA THR A 73 -26.34 5.99 -4.50
C THR A 73 -25.02 6.46 -5.14
N ALA A 74 -25.15 7.39 -6.08
CA ALA A 74 -24.02 8.01 -6.76
C ALA A 74 -23.31 8.99 -5.81
N ASN A 75 -21.99 9.10 -5.93
CA ASN A 75 -21.24 10.13 -5.22
C ASN A 75 -21.34 11.43 -6.04
N PRO A 76 -22.03 12.47 -5.54
CA PRO A 76 -22.25 13.70 -6.29
C PRO A 76 -20.95 14.42 -6.62
N THR A 77 -19.83 14.16 -5.92
CA THR A 77 -18.52 14.76 -6.23
C THR A 77 -17.76 14.07 -7.38
N THR A 78 -18.30 12.99 -7.94
CA THR A 78 -17.64 12.20 -9.00
C THR A 78 -18.56 11.79 -10.14
N ILE A 79 -19.82 12.22 -10.14
CA ILE A 79 -20.69 12.05 -11.30
C ILE A 79 -20.19 12.93 -12.46
N ALA A 80 -20.54 12.56 -13.68
CA ALA A 80 -20.33 13.42 -14.84
C ALA A 80 -20.97 14.78 -14.60
N ASP A 81 -20.31 15.84 -15.08
CA ASP A 81 -20.78 17.22 -15.00
C ASP A 81 -21.06 17.73 -13.57
N SER A 82 -20.44 17.10 -12.57
CA SER A 82 -20.53 17.57 -11.20
C SER A 82 -19.91 18.96 -11.04
N THR A 83 -20.69 19.87 -10.46
CA THR A 83 -20.22 21.20 -10.01
C THR A 83 -19.59 21.15 -8.61
N ILE A 84 -19.65 20.00 -7.92
CA ILE A 84 -19.14 19.85 -6.55
C ILE A 84 -17.74 19.21 -6.62
N PRO A 85 -16.66 19.94 -6.29
CA PRO A 85 -15.32 19.40 -6.40
C PRO A 85 -15.07 18.28 -5.38
N PRO A 86 -14.38 17.19 -5.75
CA PRO A 86 -14.01 16.14 -4.82
C PRO A 86 -12.94 16.62 -3.84
N LYS A 87 -13.05 16.21 -2.57
CA LYS A 87 -12.07 16.54 -1.54
C LYS A 87 -10.66 16.09 -1.95
N ALA A 88 -9.72 17.02 -1.94
CA ALA A 88 -8.33 16.80 -2.39
C ALA A 88 -7.66 15.61 -1.69
N LYS A 89 -6.85 14.85 -2.44
CA LYS A 89 -6.02 13.75 -1.92
C LYS A 89 -4.95 14.32 -0.99
N ARG A 90 -4.60 13.62 0.10
CA ARG A 90 -3.43 14.04 0.90
C ARG A 90 -2.19 13.84 0.07
N HIS A 91 -1.29 14.80 0.16
CA HIS A 91 0.08 14.63 -0.31
C HIS A 91 0.71 13.44 0.44
N ALA A 92 1.49 12.65 -0.30
CA ALA A 92 2.20 11.49 0.19
C ALA A 92 3.58 11.48 -0.48
N VAL A 93 4.61 11.09 0.26
CA VAL A 93 5.94 10.87 -0.30
C VAL A 93 5.87 9.68 -1.26
N LYS A 94 6.16 9.93 -2.53
CA LYS A 94 6.15 8.94 -3.62
C LYS A 94 7.54 8.52 -4.08
N ALA A 95 8.55 9.32 -3.76
CA ALA A 95 9.96 9.07 -4.02
C ALA A 95 10.73 9.25 -2.71
N VAL A 96 11.63 8.32 -2.39
CA VAL A 96 12.49 8.37 -1.19
C VAL A 96 13.92 8.15 -1.64
N SER A 97 14.83 9.08 -1.37
CA SER A 97 16.25 8.93 -1.72
C SER A 97 16.95 7.94 -0.80
N GLU A 98 18.07 7.39 -1.26
CA GLU A 98 18.95 6.56 -0.44
C GLU A 98 19.53 7.35 0.75
N ASP A 99 19.94 8.60 0.53
CA ASP A 99 20.43 9.49 1.59
C ASP A 99 19.39 9.71 2.70
N ASP A 100 18.11 9.87 2.33
CA ASP A 100 17.02 9.99 3.30
C ASP A 100 16.87 8.71 4.13
N VAL A 101 16.99 7.55 3.50
CA VAL A 101 16.91 6.25 4.19
C VAL A 101 18.10 6.07 5.12
N ILE A 102 19.31 6.39 4.69
CA ILE A 102 20.53 6.32 5.50
C ILE A 102 20.40 7.25 6.72
N ALA A 103 19.98 8.49 6.52
CA ALA A 103 19.76 9.44 7.60
C ALA A 103 18.71 8.93 8.61
N LEU A 104 17.61 8.36 8.11
CA LEU A 104 16.56 7.79 8.95
C LEU A 104 17.05 6.57 9.75
N LEU A 105 17.75 5.64 9.12
CA LEU A 105 18.26 4.44 9.78
C LEU A 105 19.27 4.81 10.88
N ARG A 106 20.23 5.71 10.59
CA ARG A 106 21.17 6.25 11.60
C ARG A 106 20.45 6.92 12.76
N HIS A 107 19.42 7.72 12.47
CA HIS A 107 18.63 8.38 13.51
C HIS A 107 17.93 7.36 14.41
N LEU A 108 17.27 6.35 13.84
CA LEU A 108 16.56 5.30 14.58
C LEU A 108 17.50 4.42 15.40
N GLU A 109 18.70 4.15 14.90
CA GLU A 109 19.75 3.46 15.64
C GLU A 109 20.22 4.28 16.85
N ASN A 110 20.53 5.57 16.64
CA ASN A 110 20.97 6.48 17.70
C ASN A 110 19.90 6.69 18.78
N THR A 111 18.62 6.72 18.40
CA THR A 111 17.48 6.82 19.33
C THR A 111 16.99 5.46 19.83
N ARG A 112 17.70 4.37 19.49
CA ARG A 112 17.44 2.98 19.95
C ARG A 112 16.04 2.44 19.60
N HIS A 113 15.45 2.92 18.51
CA HIS A 113 14.19 2.41 17.96
C HIS A 113 14.43 1.25 16.99
N TYR A 114 15.02 0.17 17.50
CA TYR A 114 15.51 -0.95 16.70
C TYR A 114 14.42 -1.72 15.93
N ASP A 115 13.21 -1.81 16.47
CA ASP A 115 12.07 -2.44 15.79
C ASP A 115 11.57 -1.61 14.60
N VAL A 116 11.57 -0.28 14.73
CA VAL A 116 11.24 0.65 13.64
C VAL A 116 12.37 0.67 12.60
N PHE A 117 13.64 0.64 13.04
CA PHE A 117 14.80 0.47 12.18
C PHE A 117 14.62 -0.78 11.31
N ALA A 118 14.34 -1.93 11.93
CA ALA A 118 14.12 -3.19 11.24
C ALA A 118 12.94 -3.09 10.25
N ALA A 119 11.83 -2.48 10.64
CA ALA A 119 10.68 -2.28 9.76
C ALA A 119 11.02 -1.42 8.52
N VAL A 120 11.79 -0.36 8.69
CA VAL A 120 12.27 0.51 7.60
C VAL A 120 13.17 -0.28 6.66
N THR A 121 14.14 -1.02 7.20
CA THR A 121 15.06 -1.87 6.43
C THR A 121 14.31 -2.91 5.61
N LEU A 122 13.35 -3.64 6.21
CA LEU A 122 12.55 -4.63 5.50
C LEU A 122 11.68 -4.01 4.40
N ALA A 123 11.06 -2.85 4.66
CA ALA A 123 10.27 -2.15 3.65
C ALA A 123 11.13 -1.62 2.49
N TRP A 124 12.36 -1.21 2.78
CA TRP A 124 13.31 -0.69 1.80
C TRP A 124 13.91 -1.79 0.92
N LEU A 125 14.40 -2.87 1.53
CA LEU A 125 15.10 -3.94 0.83
C LEU A 125 14.16 -4.96 0.17
N LEU A 126 13.10 -5.39 0.85
CA LEU A 126 12.20 -6.44 0.34
C LEU A 126 10.93 -5.88 -0.30
N GLY A 127 10.63 -4.60 -0.07
CA GLY A 127 9.36 -4.02 -0.49
C GLY A 127 8.14 -4.65 0.17
N VAL A 128 8.27 -5.36 1.29
CA VAL A 128 7.17 -6.08 1.95
C VAL A 128 6.05 -5.15 2.43
N ARG A 129 4.81 -5.65 2.52
CA ARG A 129 3.76 -4.87 3.19
C ARG A 129 4.04 -4.86 4.70
N PRO A 130 3.71 -3.77 5.41
CA PRO A 130 3.90 -3.75 6.86
C PRO A 130 3.13 -4.85 7.60
N SER A 131 1.95 -5.24 7.08
CA SER A 131 1.16 -6.34 7.64
C SER A 131 1.71 -7.74 7.33
N GLU A 132 2.77 -7.85 6.53
CA GLU A 132 3.42 -9.13 6.18
C GLU A 132 4.71 -9.35 6.98
N MET A 133 5.28 -8.30 7.59
CA MET A 133 6.62 -8.34 8.19
C MET A 133 6.77 -9.40 9.29
N HIS A 134 5.75 -9.57 10.16
CA HIS A 134 5.77 -10.60 11.21
C HIS A 134 5.68 -12.04 10.66
N SER A 135 5.25 -12.21 9.41
CA SER A 135 5.06 -13.53 8.79
C SER A 135 6.23 -13.96 7.91
N ILE A 136 7.29 -13.14 7.85
CA ILE A 136 8.49 -13.46 7.08
C ILE A 136 9.25 -14.55 7.83
N ARG A 137 9.59 -15.63 7.12
CA ARG A 137 10.48 -16.69 7.59
C ARG A 137 11.71 -16.75 6.69
N VAL A 138 12.89 -16.86 7.29
CA VAL A 138 14.14 -17.08 6.57
C VAL A 138 14.39 -18.59 6.53
N VAL A 139 14.56 -19.16 5.33
CA VAL A 139 14.86 -20.58 5.14
C VAL A 139 16.02 -20.68 4.15
N GLY A 140 17.17 -21.16 4.61
CA GLY A 140 18.41 -21.11 3.82
C GLY A 140 18.72 -19.67 3.40
N LYS A 141 18.79 -19.40 2.09
CA LYS A 141 19.02 -18.06 1.51
C LYS A 141 17.76 -17.41 0.94
N GLU A 142 16.58 -17.83 1.41
CA GLU A 142 15.29 -17.40 0.89
C GLU A 142 14.40 -16.79 1.99
N PHE A 143 13.63 -15.78 1.60
CA PHE A 143 12.59 -15.17 2.42
C PHE A 143 11.22 -15.70 1.99
N HIS A 144 10.61 -16.50 2.85
CA HIS A 144 9.24 -16.98 2.70
C HIS A 144 8.29 -15.98 3.33
N ILE A 145 7.46 -15.34 2.52
CA ILE A 145 6.58 -14.27 2.96
C ILE A 145 5.13 -14.69 2.74
N THR A 146 4.39 -14.83 3.83
CA THR A 146 2.95 -15.08 3.77
C THR A 146 2.22 -13.80 3.34
N GLY A 147 1.45 -13.89 2.27
CA GLY A 147 0.70 -12.77 1.72
C GLY A 147 -0.39 -12.31 2.69
N ALA A 148 -0.42 -11.00 2.97
CA ALA A 148 -1.47 -10.41 3.79
C ALA A 148 -2.73 -10.13 2.95
N LYS A 149 -3.87 -10.01 3.65
CA LYS A 149 -5.20 -9.69 3.08
C LYS A 149 -5.84 -10.80 2.25
N LYS A 150 -5.58 -12.07 2.58
CA LYS A 150 -6.36 -13.20 2.07
C LYS A 150 -7.83 -12.97 2.43
N ASP A 151 -8.70 -12.95 1.44
CA ASP A 151 -10.13 -13.12 1.73
C ASP A 151 -10.40 -14.58 2.07
N ASP A 152 -11.62 -14.91 2.48
CA ASP A 152 -11.98 -16.27 2.93
C ASP A 152 -11.77 -17.34 1.84
N ARG A 153 -11.55 -16.92 0.59
CA ARG A 153 -11.26 -17.80 -0.55
C ARG A 153 -9.77 -17.82 -0.92
N GLY A 154 -8.91 -17.10 -0.19
CA GLY A 154 -7.48 -16.95 -0.49
C GLY A 154 -7.17 -16.11 -1.73
N ILE A 155 -8.17 -15.40 -2.29
CA ILE A 155 -8.10 -14.72 -3.60
C ILE A 155 -7.43 -13.34 -3.52
N ARG A 156 -6.92 -12.93 -2.34
CA ARG A 156 -6.30 -11.62 -2.16
C ARG A 156 -4.94 -11.68 -1.41
N GLY A 157 -3.86 -11.21 -2.04
CA GLY A 157 -2.49 -11.32 -1.51
C GLY A 157 -1.83 -12.65 -1.87
N ALA A 158 -0.60 -12.61 -2.41
CA ALA A 158 0.14 -13.81 -2.80
C ALA A 158 1.25 -14.09 -1.80
N ASP A 159 1.33 -15.34 -1.35
CA ASP A 159 2.55 -15.86 -0.74
C ASP A 159 3.67 -15.80 -1.78
N ARG A 160 4.88 -15.57 -1.31
CA ARG A 160 6.04 -15.46 -2.19
C ARG A 160 7.29 -15.93 -1.47
N VAL A 161 8.18 -16.50 -2.26
CA VAL A 161 9.54 -16.84 -1.90
C VAL A 161 10.45 -15.96 -2.74
N ILE A 162 11.23 -15.13 -2.08
CA ILE A 162 12.17 -14.19 -2.72
C ILE A 162 13.57 -14.37 -2.14
N LYS A 163 14.58 -14.02 -2.93
CA LYS A 163 15.99 -14.07 -2.54
C LYS A 163 16.70 -12.78 -2.97
N PHE A 164 17.89 -12.54 -2.44
CA PHE A 164 18.81 -11.59 -3.02
C PHE A 164 19.88 -12.32 -3.84
N PRO A 165 20.33 -11.73 -4.96
CA PRO A 165 21.49 -12.25 -5.68
C PRO A 165 22.80 -12.02 -4.90
N ASN A 166 22.87 -10.94 -4.10
CA ASN A 166 24.02 -10.62 -3.26
C ASN A 166 23.83 -11.14 -1.82
N GLN A 167 24.88 -11.78 -1.29
CA GLN A 167 24.90 -12.35 0.07
C GLN A 167 24.80 -11.29 1.18
N THR A 168 25.49 -10.16 1.04
CA THR A 168 25.46 -9.06 2.00
C THR A 168 24.07 -8.45 2.13
N ASP A 169 23.38 -8.24 1.01
CA ASP A 169 21.99 -7.74 1.03
C ASP A 169 21.03 -8.73 1.71
N PHE A 170 21.25 -10.04 1.47
CA PHE A 170 20.53 -11.10 2.16
C PHE A 170 20.76 -11.04 3.68
N GLU A 171 22.01 -10.96 4.13
CA GLU A 171 22.38 -10.93 5.55
C GLU A 171 21.78 -9.73 6.28
N VAL A 172 21.84 -8.54 5.66
CA VAL A 172 21.24 -7.31 6.21
C VAL A 172 19.72 -7.47 6.36
N ALA A 173 19.05 -8.01 5.33
CA ALA A 173 17.61 -8.24 5.38
C ALA A 173 17.24 -9.34 6.40
N ALA A 174 18.02 -10.41 6.51
CA ALA A 174 17.82 -11.49 7.48
C ALA A 174 17.97 -10.98 8.93
N ALA A 175 19.02 -10.23 9.22
CA ALA A 175 19.21 -9.60 10.53
C ALA A 175 18.04 -8.65 10.88
N ALA A 176 17.51 -7.93 9.90
CA ALA A 176 16.31 -7.10 10.10
C ALA A 176 15.05 -7.95 10.36
N VAL A 177 14.90 -9.13 9.76
CA VAL A 177 13.81 -10.06 10.10
C VAL A 177 13.93 -10.49 11.56
N ASP A 178 15.10 -10.95 11.99
CA ASP A 178 15.32 -11.43 13.36
C ASP A 178 15.06 -10.32 14.39
N LEU A 179 15.55 -9.11 14.11
CA LEU A 179 15.34 -7.95 14.98
C LEU A 179 13.85 -7.56 15.06
N TYR A 180 13.14 -7.59 13.92
CA TYR A 180 11.72 -7.27 13.89
C TYR A 180 10.87 -8.31 14.61
N GLN A 181 11.19 -9.60 14.49
CA GLN A 181 10.48 -10.69 15.16
C GLN A 181 10.57 -10.65 16.68
N LYS A 182 11.62 -10.04 17.24
CA LYS A 182 11.76 -9.80 18.69
C LYS A 182 10.82 -8.70 19.20
N SER A 183 10.19 -7.92 18.33
CA SER A 183 9.27 -6.86 18.74
C SER A 183 7.88 -7.42 19.06
N HIS A 184 7.37 -7.06 20.23
CA HIS A 184 5.96 -7.32 20.61
C HIS A 184 5.03 -6.15 20.27
N ARG A 185 5.56 -5.10 19.62
CA ARG A 185 4.80 -3.88 19.35
C ARG A 185 3.86 -4.07 18.18
N SER A 186 2.64 -3.54 18.33
CA SER A 186 1.67 -3.56 17.24
C SER A 186 2.18 -2.78 16.02
N LEU A 187 1.76 -3.18 14.82
CA LEU A 187 2.06 -2.44 13.60
C LEU A 187 1.59 -0.97 13.66
N ALA A 188 0.52 -0.67 14.41
CA ALA A 188 0.07 0.70 14.62
C ALA A 188 1.12 1.51 15.43
N ALA A 189 1.65 0.94 16.51
CA ALA A 189 2.67 1.57 17.33
C ALA A 189 3.96 1.82 16.54
N ILE A 190 4.44 0.84 15.78
CA ILE A 190 5.64 0.98 14.92
C ILE A 190 5.46 2.12 13.91
N ARG A 191 4.27 2.24 13.31
CA ARG A 191 3.99 3.29 12.33
C ARG A 191 3.88 4.68 12.95
N GLU A 192 3.36 4.79 14.17
CA GLU A 192 3.29 6.07 14.86
C GLU A 192 4.68 6.51 15.31
N THR A 193 5.49 5.62 15.88
CA THR A 193 6.88 5.95 16.22
C THR A 193 7.70 6.33 14.99
N LEU A 194 7.56 5.62 13.86
CA LEU A 194 8.20 6.06 12.61
C LEU A 194 7.82 7.50 12.25
N ARG A 195 6.54 7.85 12.39
CA ARG A 195 6.06 9.19 12.07
C ARG A 195 6.62 10.25 13.03
N GLU A 196 6.69 9.94 14.32
CA GLU A 196 7.28 10.80 15.34
C GLU A 196 8.77 11.03 15.07
N GLN A 197 9.53 9.95 14.84
CA GLN A 197 10.96 10.01 14.55
C GLN A 197 11.25 10.75 13.24
N CYS A 198 10.47 10.54 12.17
CA CYS A 198 10.62 11.35 10.95
C CYS A 198 10.33 12.84 11.18
N ARG A 199 9.39 13.20 12.08
CA ARG A 199 9.13 14.61 12.42
C ARG A 199 10.24 15.24 13.22
N GLN A 200 10.89 14.48 14.09
CA GLN A 200 12.07 14.92 14.84
C GLN A 200 13.27 15.11 13.89
N LEU A 201 13.53 14.13 13.01
CA LEU A 201 14.61 14.21 12.04
C LEU A 201 14.42 15.31 11.00
N TRP A 202 13.19 15.52 10.54
CA TRP A 202 12.87 16.52 9.52
C TRP A 202 11.68 17.41 9.91
N PRO A 203 11.87 18.35 10.85
CA PRO A 203 10.77 19.16 11.40
C PRO A 203 10.10 20.07 10.36
N ARG A 204 10.84 20.47 9.32
CA ARG A 204 10.32 21.35 8.25
C ARG A 204 9.61 20.62 7.11
N ARG A 205 9.66 19.28 7.05
CA ARG A 205 9.00 18.52 5.96
C ARG A 205 7.48 18.48 6.18
N LYS A 206 6.74 18.96 5.17
CA LYS A 206 5.26 18.95 5.17
C LYS A 206 4.68 17.52 5.15
N VAL A 207 5.39 16.56 4.57
CA VAL A 207 4.98 15.16 4.47
C VAL A 207 6.18 14.27 4.76
N GLN A 208 6.01 13.31 5.66
CA GLN A 208 7.06 12.40 6.06
C GLN A 208 7.02 11.09 5.27
N PRO A 209 8.18 10.43 5.07
CA PRO A 209 8.23 9.06 4.61
C PRO A 209 7.41 8.13 5.52
N THR A 210 6.91 7.05 4.94
CA THR A 210 6.23 5.97 5.66
C THR A 210 6.72 4.64 5.13
N LEU A 211 6.44 3.53 5.84
CA LEU A 211 6.71 2.18 5.31
C LEU A 211 6.05 1.96 3.92
N LYS A 212 4.91 2.62 3.67
CA LYS A 212 4.26 2.57 2.36
C LYS A 212 5.03 3.35 1.29
N SER A 213 5.67 4.46 1.65
CA SER A 213 6.51 5.25 0.75
C SER A 213 7.76 4.47 0.34
N LEU A 214 8.42 3.78 1.28
CA LEU A 214 9.55 2.89 1.00
C LEU A 214 9.14 1.76 0.03
N ARG A 215 8.01 1.10 0.31
CA ARG A 215 7.46 0.12 -0.63
C ARG A 215 7.10 0.71 -1.99
N HIS A 216 6.63 1.96 -2.04
CA HIS A 216 6.36 2.65 -3.31
C HIS A 216 7.66 2.87 -4.08
N GLN A 217 8.74 3.22 -3.39
CA GLN A 217 10.08 3.37 -3.96
C GLN A 217 10.63 2.03 -4.50
N MET A 218 10.48 0.92 -3.76
CA MET A 218 10.81 -0.41 -4.27
C MET A 218 10.04 -0.71 -5.58
N GLY A 219 8.76 -0.33 -5.65
CA GLY A 219 7.98 -0.41 -6.88
C GLY A 219 8.57 0.40 -8.04
N SER A 220 9.07 1.62 -7.78
CA SER A 220 9.77 2.43 -8.78
C SER A 220 11.04 1.75 -9.26
N ASN A 221 11.84 1.21 -8.33
CA ASN A 221 13.11 0.56 -8.61
C ASN A 221 12.95 -0.72 -9.44
N LEU A 222 11.93 -1.54 -9.14
CA LEU A 222 11.57 -2.74 -9.92
C LEU A 222 11.07 -2.37 -11.33
N LYS A 223 10.29 -1.28 -11.48
CA LYS A 223 9.86 -0.83 -12.82
C LYS A 223 11.04 -0.39 -13.67
N ALA A 224 12.00 0.32 -13.07
CA ALA A 224 13.18 0.80 -13.77
C ALA A 224 14.15 -0.34 -14.15
N SER A 225 14.12 -1.48 -13.47
CA SER A 225 14.96 -2.63 -13.83
C SER A 225 14.46 -3.41 -15.07
N GLY A 226 13.32 -3.04 -15.65
CA GLY A 226 12.76 -3.70 -16.84
C GLY A 226 12.14 -5.07 -16.55
N ILE A 227 11.95 -5.43 -15.28
CA ILE A 227 11.39 -6.73 -14.90
C ILE A 227 9.96 -6.90 -15.40
N SER A 228 9.55 -8.14 -15.70
CA SER A 228 8.21 -8.39 -16.22
C SER A 228 7.11 -7.98 -15.21
N PRO A 229 5.94 -7.48 -15.67
CA PRO A 229 4.83 -7.12 -14.80
C PRO A 229 4.36 -8.25 -13.87
N LYS A 230 4.44 -9.51 -14.34
CA LYS A 230 4.05 -10.69 -13.58
C LYS A 230 5.04 -10.94 -12.43
N LEU A 231 6.33 -10.85 -12.70
CA LEU A 231 7.38 -11.04 -11.72
C LEU A 231 7.42 -9.88 -10.71
N MET A 232 7.27 -8.63 -11.16
CA MET A 232 7.09 -7.47 -10.27
C MET A 232 5.89 -7.67 -9.33
N ALA A 233 4.75 -8.12 -9.88
CA ALA A 233 3.57 -8.38 -9.08
C ALA A 233 3.84 -9.47 -8.04
N TYR A 234 4.52 -10.56 -8.42
CA TYR A 234 4.93 -11.62 -7.50
C TYR A 234 5.83 -11.10 -6.36
N ILE A 235 6.93 -10.40 -6.67
CA ILE A 235 7.87 -9.83 -5.68
C ILE A 235 7.14 -8.88 -4.73
N MET A 236 6.22 -8.08 -5.25
CA MET A 236 5.40 -7.19 -4.45
C MET A 236 4.25 -7.92 -3.73
N GLY A 237 4.05 -9.22 -3.88
CA GLY A 237 2.94 -9.97 -3.26
C GLY A 237 1.56 -9.53 -3.79
N HIS A 238 1.46 -9.22 -5.07
CA HIS A 238 0.25 -8.84 -5.79
C HIS A 238 -0.24 -10.02 -6.62
N GLN A 239 -1.50 -10.44 -6.47
CA GLN A 239 -2.12 -11.47 -7.32
C GLN A 239 -2.68 -10.93 -8.64
N SER A 240 -2.43 -9.67 -8.95
CA SER A 240 -2.82 -9.09 -10.24
C SER A 240 -1.82 -8.04 -10.67
N THR A 241 -1.44 -8.10 -11.94
CA THR A 241 -0.56 -7.10 -12.56
C THR A 241 -1.17 -5.69 -12.51
N ARG A 242 -2.50 -5.54 -12.56
CA ARG A 242 -3.18 -4.25 -12.37
C ARG A 242 -2.83 -3.57 -11.05
N SER A 243 -2.50 -4.35 -10.01
CA SER A 243 -2.16 -3.78 -8.71
C SER A 243 -0.82 -3.04 -8.71
N ILE A 244 0.11 -3.36 -9.63
CA ILE A 244 1.42 -2.69 -9.71
C ILE A 244 1.34 -1.33 -10.42
N GLU A 245 0.27 -1.05 -11.18
CA GLU A 245 0.05 0.26 -11.81
C GLU A 245 -0.02 1.38 -10.77
N ARG A 246 -0.49 1.06 -9.55
CA ARG A 246 -0.61 2.02 -8.44
C ARG A 246 0.67 2.24 -7.63
N TYR A 247 1.73 1.46 -7.87
CA TYR A 247 2.96 1.54 -7.09
C TYR A 247 4.15 1.89 -7.98
N GLY A 248 4.87 2.94 -7.58
CA GLY A 248 6.12 3.34 -8.21
C GLY A 248 5.93 4.04 -9.55
N ASP A 249 6.91 4.88 -9.88
CA ASP A 249 7.11 5.49 -11.18
C ASP A 249 8.58 5.27 -11.56
N ARG A 250 8.85 4.67 -12.73
CA ARG A 250 10.22 4.35 -13.17
C ARG A 250 11.14 5.57 -13.17
N ARG A 251 10.59 6.77 -13.41
CA ARG A 251 11.32 8.05 -13.44
C ARG A 251 11.79 8.49 -12.06
N THR A 252 11.17 7.94 -11.01
CA THR A 252 11.51 8.22 -9.60
C THR A 252 12.37 7.12 -8.99
N ALA A 253 12.83 6.16 -9.80
CA ALA A 253 13.77 5.15 -9.31
C ALA A 253 15.04 5.82 -8.78
N THR A 254 15.54 5.30 -7.67
CA THR A 254 16.73 5.85 -7.02
C THR A 254 17.95 5.09 -7.47
N LYS A 255 19.11 5.76 -7.45
CA LYS A 255 20.38 5.03 -7.33
C LYS A 255 20.31 4.25 -6.02
N ARG A 256 20.83 3.01 -6.04
CA ARG A 256 20.75 2.08 -4.92
C ARG A 256 22.10 1.40 -4.76
N SER A 257 22.53 1.25 -3.52
CA SER A 257 23.70 0.47 -3.13
C SER A 257 23.41 -1.03 -3.01
N PHE A 258 22.14 -1.42 -2.95
CA PHE A 258 21.69 -2.80 -2.78
C PHE A 258 21.09 -3.40 -4.07
N SER A 259 21.19 -4.72 -4.18
CA SER A 259 20.55 -5.51 -5.24
C SER A 259 19.04 -5.62 -5.05
N LEU A 260 18.28 -5.76 -6.14
CA LEU A 260 16.83 -5.96 -6.00
C LEU A 260 16.52 -7.39 -5.57
N PRO A 261 15.46 -7.60 -4.78
CA PRO A 261 14.97 -8.94 -4.51
C PRO A 261 14.43 -9.57 -5.80
N GLU A 262 14.69 -10.85 -5.96
CA GLU A 262 14.26 -11.67 -7.08
C GLU A 262 13.34 -12.79 -6.60
N ALA A 263 12.55 -13.37 -7.50
CA ALA A 263 11.87 -14.61 -7.17
C ALA A 263 12.88 -15.76 -7.00
N ALA A 264 12.62 -16.65 -6.05
CA ALA A 264 13.37 -17.90 -5.95
C ALA A 264 13.25 -18.73 -7.26
N PRO A 265 14.23 -19.58 -7.61
CA PRO A 265 14.24 -20.32 -8.87
C PRO A 265 12.96 -21.13 -9.13
N ASN A 266 12.37 -21.71 -8.07
CA ASN A 266 11.17 -22.54 -8.14
C ASN A 266 9.89 -21.80 -7.72
N ALA A 267 9.90 -20.47 -7.84
CA ALA A 267 8.76 -19.64 -7.45
C ALA A 267 7.52 -19.92 -8.31
N ASP A 268 6.40 -20.22 -7.65
CA ASP A 268 5.11 -20.38 -8.31
C ASP A 268 4.44 -19.01 -8.58
N LEU A 269 4.51 -18.57 -9.83
CA LEU A 269 3.85 -17.34 -10.30
C LEU A 269 2.40 -17.58 -10.80
N SER A 270 1.87 -18.81 -10.75
CA SER A 270 0.53 -19.15 -11.27
C SER A 270 -0.59 -18.32 -10.64
N LYS A 271 -0.41 -17.95 -9.36
CA LYS A 271 -1.38 -17.15 -8.59
C LYS A 271 -1.41 -15.67 -9.00
N VAL A 272 -0.52 -15.22 -9.89
CA VAL A 272 -0.50 -13.85 -10.42
C VAL A 272 -1.32 -13.78 -11.71
N ARG A 273 -2.49 -13.15 -11.61
CA ARG A 273 -3.38 -12.91 -12.75
C ARG A 273 -2.88 -11.75 -13.62
N VAL A 274 -2.69 -12.03 -14.90
CA VAL A 274 -2.40 -10.99 -15.89
C VAL A 274 -3.71 -10.33 -16.31
N SER A 275 -3.79 -9.01 -16.18
CA SER A 275 -4.94 -8.23 -16.67
C SER A 275 -5.06 -8.35 -18.20
N ARG A 276 -6.29 -8.49 -18.73
CA ARG A 276 -6.57 -8.56 -20.18
C ARG A 276 -6.39 -7.22 -20.92
N LYS A 277 -6.24 -6.09 -20.21
CA LYS A 277 -5.79 -4.84 -20.84
C LYS A 277 -4.33 -5.00 -21.28
N SER A 278 -3.96 -4.37 -22.40
CA SER A 278 -2.59 -4.34 -22.95
C SER A 278 -1.52 -4.12 -21.87
N LYS A 279 -0.29 -4.58 -22.14
CA LYS A 279 0.91 -4.41 -21.29
C LYS A 279 0.84 -3.07 -20.54
N PRO A 280 1.12 -3.02 -19.21
CA PRO A 280 1.02 -1.78 -18.44
C PRO A 280 1.73 -0.64 -19.17
N ALA A 281 1.14 0.56 -19.21
CA ALA A 281 1.65 1.68 -20.03
C ALA A 281 3.15 2.01 -19.82
N TRP A 282 3.71 1.69 -18.65
CA TRP A 282 5.14 1.89 -18.36
C TRP A 282 6.07 0.81 -18.95
N TYR A 283 5.56 -0.37 -19.29
CA TYR A 283 6.32 -1.51 -19.83
C TYR A 283 6.51 -1.42 -21.35
N SER A 284 5.61 -0.71 -22.05
CA SER A 284 5.73 -0.47 -23.50
C SER A 284 6.55 0.78 -23.84
N ALA A 285 6.98 1.55 -22.83
CA ALA A 285 7.80 2.74 -23.05
C ALA A 285 9.27 2.29 -23.14
N GLU A 286 9.87 2.45 -24.33
CA GLU A 286 11.29 2.17 -24.53
C GLU A 286 12.16 2.83 -23.44
N PRO A 287 13.29 2.20 -23.06
CA PRO A 287 14.29 2.86 -22.25
C PRO A 287 14.70 4.13 -22.99
N ALA A 288 14.66 5.29 -22.33
CA ALA A 288 15.28 6.48 -22.90
C ALA A 288 16.75 6.14 -23.16
N ALA A 289 17.14 6.12 -24.43
CA ALA A 289 18.53 5.96 -24.82
C ALA A 289 19.38 6.94 -24.01
N LYS A 290 20.48 6.44 -23.44
CA LYS A 290 21.47 7.29 -22.77
C LYS A 290 21.95 8.30 -23.81
N GLY A 291 21.47 9.53 -23.73
CA GLY A 291 21.91 10.61 -24.59
C GLY A 291 23.38 10.87 -24.33
N ALA A 292 24.22 10.46 -25.28
CA ALA A 292 25.55 11.00 -25.43
C ALA A 292 25.41 12.52 -25.59
N SER A 293 26.04 13.27 -24.70
CA SER A 293 26.15 14.73 -24.83
C SER A 293 26.87 15.05 -26.14
N PRO A 294 26.34 15.95 -26.99
CA PRO A 294 27.10 16.42 -28.14
C PRO A 294 28.32 17.17 -27.63
N LYS A 295 29.51 16.71 -28.03
CA LYS A 295 30.74 17.49 -27.89
C LYS A 295 30.52 18.82 -28.62
N LYS A 296 30.58 19.93 -27.89
CA LYS A 296 30.76 21.25 -28.48
C LYS A 296 32.18 21.29 -29.04
N THR A 297 32.31 21.33 -30.36
CA THR A 297 33.54 21.78 -31.02
C THR A 297 33.59 23.30 -30.97
N HIS A 298 34.82 23.80 -30.82
CA HIS A 298 35.21 25.19 -30.64
C HIS A 298 34.65 26.15 -31.68
#